data_AF-A0AB38YUM6-F1
#
_entry.id   AF-A0AB38YUM6-F1
#
_cell.length_a   1.000
_cell.length_b   1.000
_cell.length_c   1.000
_cell.angle_alpha   90.00
_cell.angle_beta   90.00
_cell.angle_gamma   90.00
#
_symmetry.space_group_name_H-M   'P 1'
#
loop_
_entity.id
_entity.type
_entity.pdbx_description
1 polymer ?
#
loop_
_entity_poly.entity_id
_entity_poly.type
_entity_poly.pdbx_seq_one_letter_code
_entity_poly.pdbx_strand_id
1 'polypeptide(L)'
;MNQIQKSFQHTQQQFCNWIRHPHSDLASVYDHERMQVYRDLVFNNISSFINLVYPITRRLLLECQWQALLQDFVANSKCRSPYSNEIALEFREYYSHQAHPMFSQYPWLAELLQFEWLELYLDTLVIDQPVCVEPYQWQLKQAVWVLVYQYPVYEWTLNTQPNDIQLAPGVIMVWRDEIDQIRLERLSPLFGLLIEHLVEHGGAMQDTLYDLIVSILGDQPDDLVDNQLNELKSLLLKFDLVSISASK
;
A
#
# COMPACT_ATOMS: atom_id res chain seq x y z
N MET A 1 38.05 9.97 -27.60
CA MET A 1 36.62 9.84 -27.28
C MET A 1 36.37 9.38 -25.84
N ASN A 2 37.11 8.40 -25.28
CA ASN A 2 36.90 7.91 -23.90
C ASN A 2 37.14 8.92 -22.75
N GLN A 3 38.02 9.93 -22.90
CA GLN A 3 38.29 10.90 -21.82
C GLN A 3 37.18 11.96 -21.66
N ILE A 4 36.60 12.43 -22.78
CA ILE A 4 35.50 13.43 -22.78
C ILE A 4 34.21 12.80 -22.23
N GLN A 5 33.97 11.51 -22.52
CA GLN A 5 32.82 10.78 -22.02
C GLN A 5 32.90 10.54 -20.50
N LYS A 6 34.11 10.26 -19.97
CA LYS A 6 34.36 10.17 -18.53
C LYS A 6 34.25 11.53 -17.81
N SER A 7 34.68 12.63 -18.44
CA SER A 7 34.55 13.97 -17.84
C SER A 7 33.09 14.43 -17.76
N PHE A 8 32.29 14.13 -18.80
CA PHE A 8 30.85 14.44 -18.79
C PHE A 8 30.08 13.65 -17.73
N GLN A 9 30.32 12.34 -17.63
CA GLN A 9 29.69 11.49 -16.60
C GLN A 9 30.03 11.96 -15.19
N HIS A 10 31.28 12.36 -14.95
CA HIS A 10 31.72 12.90 -13.67
C HIS A 10 31.02 14.22 -13.34
N THR A 11 30.93 15.15 -14.29
CA THR A 11 30.18 16.41 -14.12
C THR A 11 28.69 16.16 -13.85
N GLN A 12 28.06 15.23 -14.57
CA GLN A 12 26.67 14.87 -14.35
C GLN A 12 26.46 14.26 -12.95
N GLN A 13 27.36 13.40 -12.49
CA GLN A 13 27.30 12.81 -11.16
C GLN A 13 27.48 13.87 -10.06
N GLN A 14 28.43 14.79 -10.22
CA GLN A 14 28.60 15.91 -9.29
C GLN A 14 27.35 16.77 -9.20
N PHE A 15 26.71 17.05 -10.34
CA PHE A 15 25.46 17.81 -10.37
C PHE A 15 24.31 17.06 -9.70
N CYS A 16 24.10 15.78 -10.02
CA CYS A 16 23.08 14.95 -9.38
C CYS A 16 23.29 14.85 -7.87
N ASN A 17 24.53 14.69 -7.42
CA ASN A 17 24.86 14.69 -5.99
C ASN A 17 24.53 16.03 -5.33
N TRP A 18 24.84 17.13 -6.01
CA TRP A 18 24.52 18.47 -5.50
C TRP A 18 23.01 18.71 -5.41
N ILE A 19 22.21 18.30 -6.41
CA ILE A 19 20.74 18.40 -6.35
C ILE A 19 20.20 17.69 -5.11
N ARG A 20 20.72 16.49 -4.83
CA ARG A 20 20.31 15.66 -3.68
C ARG A 20 20.75 16.22 -2.32
N HIS A 21 21.86 16.96 -2.26
CA HIS A 21 22.41 17.46 -0.99
C HIS A 21 22.32 18.99 -0.93
N PRO A 22 21.25 19.57 -0.34
CA PRO A 22 21.01 21.01 -0.37
C PRO A 22 22.12 21.84 0.29
N HIS A 23 22.82 21.27 1.27
CA HIS A 23 23.92 21.90 1.99
C HIS A 23 25.32 21.64 1.39
N SER A 24 25.40 20.95 0.25
CA SER A 24 26.69 20.71 -0.41
C SER A 24 27.15 21.93 -1.20
N ASP A 25 28.45 22.23 -1.13
CA ASP A 25 29.05 23.34 -1.86
C ASP A 25 28.98 23.10 -3.37
N LEU A 26 28.40 24.05 -4.09
CA LEU A 26 28.45 24.06 -5.55
C LEU A 26 29.84 24.54 -6.00
N ALA A 27 30.48 23.83 -6.92
CA ALA A 27 31.72 24.32 -7.51
C ALA A 27 31.47 25.69 -8.19
N SER A 28 32.36 26.65 -7.97
CA SER A 28 32.23 28.06 -8.42
C SER A 28 32.13 28.27 -9.93
N VAL A 29 32.32 27.21 -10.72
CA VAL A 29 32.25 27.23 -12.19
C VAL A 29 30.81 27.25 -12.70
N TYR A 30 29.82 26.96 -11.85
CA TYR A 30 28.41 26.87 -12.23
C TYR A 30 27.62 28.15 -11.88
N ASP A 31 26.61 28.47 -12.70
CA ASP A 31 25.66 29.56 -12.43
C ASP A 31 24.71 29.15 -11.29
N HIS A 32 24.95 29.68 -10.10
CA HIS A 32 24.23 29.29 -8.89
C HIS A 32 22.71 29.55 -8.97
N GLU A 33 22.28 30.63 -9.63
CA GLU A 33 20.86 30.97 -9.73
C GLU A 33 20.11 29.93 -10.57
N ARG A 34 20.65 29.58 -11.75
CA ARG A 34 20.04 28.57 -12.63
C ARG A 34 20.02 27.19 -12.00
N MET A 35 21.08 26.84 -11.28
CA MET A 35 21.22 25.54 -10.64
C MET A 35 20.23 25.38 -9.48
N GLN A 36 20.01 26.45 -8.72
CA GLN A 36 19.00 26.47 -7.66
C GLN A 36 17.59 26.27 -8.23
N VAL A 37 17.23 26.94 -9.33
CA VAL A 37 15.94 26.73 -10.00
C VAL A 37 15.73 25.26 -10.38
N TYR A 38 16.75 24.59 -10.92
CA TYR A 38 16.64 23.18 -11.28
C TYR A 38 16.47 22.27 -10.07
N ARG A 39 17.22 22.50 -8.99
CA ARG A 39 17.08 21.76 -7.74
C ARG A 39 15.67 21.91 -7.17
N ASP A 40 15.17 23.14 -7.08
CA ASP A 40 13.85 23.44 -6.56
C ASP A 40 12.77 22.76 -7.40
N LEU A 41 12.92 22.76 -8.74
CA LEU A 41 12.00 22.07 -9.64
C LEU A 41 11.96 20.56 -9.38
N VAL A 42 13.11 19.90 -9.27
CA VAL A 42 13.18 18.45 -9.00
C VAL A 42 12.56 18.12 -7.65
N PHE A 43 12.92 18.85 -6.60
CA PHE A 43 12.38 18.65 -5.26
C PHE A 43 10.87 18.87 -5.22
N ASN A 44 10.38 19.96 -5.83
CA ASN A 44 8.96 20.29 -5.87
C ASN A 44 8.15 19.27 -6.68
N ASN A 45 8.69 18.74 -7.78
CA ASN A 45 8.02 17.70 -8.56
C ASN A 45 7.86 16.41 -7.75
N ILE A 46 8.94 15.91 -7.14
CA ILE A 46 8.90 14.70 -6.31
C ILE A 46 7.96 14.90 -5.12
N SER A 47 8.13 16.00 -4.39
CA SER A 47 7.34 16.31 -3.21
C SER A 47 5.86 16.49 -3.54
N SER A 48 5.52 17.12 -4.67
CA SER A 48 4.13 17.27 -5.10
C SER A 48 3.45 15.92 -5.33
N PHE A 49 4.15 14.94 -5.92
CA PHE A 49 3.60 13.60 -6.09
C PHE A 49 3.40 12.88 -4.76
N ILE A 50 4.41 12.89 -3.88
CA ILE A 50 4.30 12.26 -2.56
C ILE A 50 3.17 12.92 -1.76
N ASN A 51 3.05 14.25 -1.80
CA ASN A 51 1.96 14.97 -1.13
C ASN A 51 0.57 14.59 -1.62
N LEU A 52 0.43 14.25 -2.91
CA LEU A 52 -0.83 13.83 -3.50
C LEU A 52 -1.24 12.44 -2.99
N VAL A 53 -0.28 11.53 -2.84
CA VAL A 53 -0.53 10.13 -2.47
C VAL A 53 -0.64 9.92 -0.97
N TYR A 54 0.00 10.76 -0.14
CA TYR A 54 0.02 10.62 1.32
C TYR A 54 -0.64 11.80 2.08
N PRO A 55 -1.88 12.20 1.72
CA PRO A 55 -2.51 13.39 2.27
C PRO A 55 -2.80 13.29 3.78
N ILE A 56 -3.18 12.12 4.30
CA ILE A 56 -3.48 11.87 5.71
C ILE A 56 -2.18 11.80 6.51
N THR A 57 -1.17 11.07 6.03
CA THR A 57 0.15 11.05 6.68
C THR A 57 0.70 12.46 6.86
N ARG A 58 0.70 13.27 5.79
CA ARG A 58 1.14 14.66 5.84
C ARG A 58 0.34 15.48 6.86
N ARG A 59 -0.97 15.25 6.96
CA ARG A 59 -1.86 15.98 7.86
C ARG A 59 -1.62 15.65 9.33
N LEU A 60 -1.28 14.41 9.64
CA LEU A 60 -1.08 13.90 11.00
C LEU A 60 0.32 14.22 11.57
N LEU A 61 1.32 14.32 10.71
CA LEU A 61 2.67 14.74 11.10
C LEU A 61 2.77 16.27 11.24
N LEU A 62 3.75 16.73 12.02
CA LEU A 62 4.11 18.15 12.01
C LEU A 62 4.73 18.49 10.64
N GLU A 63 4.45 19.69 10.12
CA GLU A 63 4.99 20.12 8.81
C GLU A 63 6.52 19.97 8.75
N CYS A 64 7.24 20.28 9.83
CA CYS A 64 8.70 20.11 9.89
C CYS A 64 9.15 18.64 9.79
N GLN A 65 8.39 17.71 10.36
CA GLN A 65 8.68 16.27 10.28
C GLN A 65 8.42 15.75 8.87
N TRP A 66 7.29 16.15 8.27
CA TRP A 66 6.97 15.78 6.89
C TRP A 66 8.01 16.31 5.89
N GLN A 67 8.41 17.58 6.02
CA GLN A 67 9.47 18.15 5.20
C GLN A 67 10.80 17.42 5.38
N ALA A 68 11.13 17.01 6.61
CA ALA A 68 12.34 16.22 6.87
C ALA A 68 12.32 14.86 6.16
N LEU A 69 11.17 14.16 6.14
CA LEU A 69 11.03 12.92 5.37
C LEU A 69 11.21 13.17 3.86
N LEU A 70 10.57 14.19 3.31
CA LEU A 70 10.72 14.52 1.88
C LEU A 70 12.19 14.82 1.52
N GLN A 71 12.89 15.60 2.34
CA GLN A 71 14.29 15.94 2.13
C GLN A 71 15.20 14.71 2.24
N ASP A 72 15.01 13.89 3.26
CA ASP A 72 15.77 12.65 3.46
C ASP A 72 15.55 11.69 2.28
N PHE A 73 14.30 11.49 1.87
CA PHE A 73 13.97 10.68 0.70
C PHE A 73 14.65 11.23 -0.57
N VAL A 74 14.51 12.51 -0.90
CA VAL A 74 15.11 13.08 -2.12
C VAL A 74 16.65 12.98 -2.09
N ALA A 75 17.26 13.12 -0.92
CA ALA A 75 18.72 13.06 -0.76
C ALA A 75 19.27 11.64 -0.97
N ASN A 76 18.60 10.63 -0.41
CA ASN A 76 19.16 9.29 -0.26
C ASN A 76 18.52 8.24 -1.17
N SER A 77 17.33 8.51 -1.72
CA SER A 77 16.68 7.60 -2.65
C SER A 77 17.41 7.57 -4.00
N LYS A 78 17.32 6.43 -4.66
CA LYS A 78 17.87 6.29 -6.02
C LYS A 78 16.96 6.95 -7.05
N CYS A 79 15.66 7.13 -6.77
CA CYS A 79 14.62 7.65 -7.67
C CYS A 79 14.83 7.14 -9.09
N ARG A 80 14.51 5.87 -9.31
CA ARG A 80 14.83 5.19 -10.58
C ARG A 80 13.83 5.52 -11.68
N SER A 81 12.66 6.03 -11.29
CA SER A 81 11.54 6.25 -12.19
C SER A 81 11.04 7.70 -12.23
N PRO A 82 10.67 8.21 -13.42
CA PRO A 82 9.97 9.48 -13.55
C PRO A 82 8.46 9.38 -13.31
N TYR A 83 7.89 8.18 -13.12
CA TYR A 83 6.44 7.98 -12.98
C TYR A 83 5.96 8.20 -11.54
N SER A 84 4.87 8.95 -11.37
CA SER A 84 4.34 9.35 -10.05
C SER A 84 4.02 8.17 -9.13
N ASN A 85 3.42 7.11 -9.68
CA ASN A 85 3.03 5.92 -8.91
C ASN A 85 4.26 5.16 -8.41
N GLU A 86 5.32 5.12 -9.22
CA GLU A 86 6.59 4.49 -8.87
C GLU A 86 7.34 5.32 -7.83
N ILE A 87 7.29 6.66 -7.91
CA ILE A 87 7.89 7.55 -6.89
C ILE A 87 7.22 7.34 -5.53
N ALA A 88 5.88 7.24 -5.48
CA ALA A 88 5.18 6.97 -4.23
C ALA A 88 5.55 5.59 -3.67
N LEU A 89 5.57 4.55 -4.51
CA LEU A 89 6.05 3.23 -4.08
C LEU A 89 7.49 3.29 -3.54
N GLU A 90 8.41 3.94 -4.25
CA GLU A 90 9.80 4.12 -3.80
C GLU A 90 9.86 4.86 -2.45
N PHE A 91 9.00 5.85 -2.21
CA PHE A 91 8.93 6.56 -0.93
C PHE A 91 8.51 5.62 0.22
N ARG A 92 7.45 4.83 0.04
CA ARG A 92 7.04 3.81 1.02
C ARG A 92 8.17 2.81 1.28
N GLU A 93 8.75 2.25 0.22
CA GLU A 93 9.78 1.22 0.32
C GLU A 93 11.11 1.71 0.89
N TYR A 94 11.43 2.98 0.66
CA TYR A 94 12.60 3.61 1.25
C TYR A 94 12.50 3.64 2.78
N TYR A 95 11.30 3.89 3.30
CA TYR A 95 11.06 3.94 4.74
C TYR A 95 10.71 2.60 5.39
N SER A 96 10.19 1.62 4.64
CA SER A 96 9.96 0.27 5.17
C SER A 96 11.26 -0.47 5.49
N HIS A 97 12.32 -0.22 4.71
CA HIS A 97 13.62 -0.89 4.86
C HIS A 97 14.60 -0.17 5.81
N GLN A 98 14.28 1.03 6.27
CA GLN A 98 15.15 1.82 7.14
C GLN A 98 14.59 1.90 8.56
N ALA A 99 15.47 1.74 9.55
CA ALA A 99 15.18 2.08 10.93
C ALA A 99 15.18 3.61 11.10
N HIS A 100 14.23 4.30 10.47
CA HIS A 100 14.13 5.75 10.55
C HIS A 100 13.47 6.12 11.90
N PRO A 101 14.05 7.03 12.71
CA PRO A 101 13.58 7.32 14.07
C PRO A 101 12.10 7.72 14.16
N MET A 102 11.56 8.31 13.10
CA MET A 102 10.15 8.70 13.02
C MET A 102 9.19 7.52 13.15
N PHE A 103 9.57 6.32 12.70
CA PHE A 103 8.73 5.12 12.83
C PHE A 103 8.71 4.57 14.26
N SER A 104 9.75 4.86 15.06
CA SER A 104 9.72 4.60 16.50
C SER A 104 8.84 5.60 17.25
N GLN A 105 8.79 6.85 16.78
CA GLN A 105 7.93 7.89 17.35
C GLN A 105 6.45 7.69 16.97
N TYR A 106 6.18 7.23 15.76
CA TYR A 106 4.84 7.03 15.20
C TYR A 106 4.70 5.59 14.68
N PRO A 107 4.31 4.62 15.55
CA PRO A 107 4.25 3.21 15.16
C PRO A 107 3.23 2.91 14.05
N TRP A 108 2.22 3.76 13.88
CA TRP A 108 1.20 3.65 12.84
C TRP A 108 1.67 4.14 11.45
N LEU A 109 2.81 4.81 11.36
CA LEU A 109 3.25 5.48 10.13
C LEU A 109 3.48 4.51 8.97
N ALA A 110 4.05 3.34 9.24
CA ALA A 110 4.29 2.34 8.19
C ALA A 110 2.97 1.77 7.63
N GLU A 111 2.03 1.49 8.51
CA GLU A 111 0.70 1.00 8.13
C GLU A 111 -0.07 2.05 7.32
N LEU A 112 -0.01 3.32 7.73
CA LEU A 112 -0.69 4.39 7.03
C LEU A 112 -0.08 4.67 5.65
N LEU A 113 1.25 4.72 5.54
CA LEU A 113 1.93 4.86 4.24
C LEU A 113 1.63 3.68 3.31
N GLN A 114 1.51 2.47 3.84
CA GLN A 114 1.14 1.32 3.04
C GLN A 114 -0.32 1.43 2.56
N PHE A 115 -1.25 1.84 3.42
CA PHE A 115 -2.67 1.94 3.08
C PHE A 115 -2.94 3.05 2.06
N GLU A 116 -2.42 4.27 2.29
CA GLU A 116 -2.60 5.38 1.34
C GLU A 116 -1.97 5.08 -0.04
N TRP A 117 -0.83 4.40 -0.07
CA TRP A 117 -0.26 3.92 -1.33
C TRP A 117 -1.13 2.85 -2.00
N LEU A 118 -1.73 1.96 -1.21
CA LEU A 118 -2.55 0.87 -1.74
C LEU A 118 -3.77 1.42 -2.49
N GLU A 119 -4.39 2.49 -1.99
CA GLU A 119 -5.51 3.13 -2.69
C GLU A 119 -5.11 3.56 -4.12
N LEU A 120 -3.97 4.25 -4.27
CA LEU A 120 -3.45 4.60 -5.60
C LEU A 120 -3.11 3.36 -6.44
N TYR A 121 -2.50 2.35 -5.82
CA TYR A 121 -2.08 1.14 -6.51
C TYR A 121 -3.29 0.40 -7.10
N LEU A 122 -4.35 0.21 -6.31
CA LEU A 122 -5.56 -0.49 -6.74
C LEU A 122 -6.35 0.30 -7.79
N ASP A 123 -6.32 1.63 -7.73
CA ASP A 123 -6.92 2.51 -8.75
C ASP A 123 -6.23 2.36 -10.13
N THR A 124 -4.93 2.07 -10.12
CA THR A 124 -4.10 2.02 -11.35
C THR A 124 -3.79 0.61 -11.83
N LEU A 125 -4.10 -0.41 -11.03
CA LEU A 125 -3.83 -1.81 -11.34
C LEU A 125 -4.70 -2.30 -12.50
N VAL A 126 -4.09 -2.98 -13.48
CA VAL A 126 -4.84 -3.76 -14.47
C VAL A 126 -5.10 -5.12 -13.85
N ILE A 127 -6.37 -5.42 -13.58
CA ILE A 127 -6.80 -6.65 -12.93
C ILE A 127 -7.43 -7.56 -13.99
N ASP A 128 -6.83 -8.73 -14.20
CA ASP A 128 -7.48 -9.78 -14.97
C ASP A 128 -8.63 -10.37 -14.15
N GLN A 129 -9.81 -10.52 -14.75
CA GLN A 129 -10.93 -11.13 -14.07
C GLN A 129 -10.64 -12.62 -13.83
N PRO A 130 -10.79 -13.13 -12.59
CA PRO A 130 -10.63 -14.55 -12.32
C PRO A 130 -11.65 -15.34 -13.14
N VAL A 131 -11.14 -16.28 -13.94
CA VAL A 131 -11.98 -17.16 -14.77
C VAL A 131 -12.56 -18.24 -13.88
N CYS A 132 -13.87 -18.47 -13.96
CA CYS A 132 -14.48 -19.56 -13.22
C CYS A 132 -14.00 -20.92 -13.76
N VAL A 133 -13.42 -21.75 -12.89
CA VAL A 133 -12.86 -23.06 -13.26
C VAL A 133 -13.49 -24.13 -12.38
N GLU A 134 -14.13 -25.10 -13.03
CA GLU A 134 -14.53 -26.34 -12.39
C GLU A 134 -13.27 -27.07 -11.87
N PRO A 135 -13.27 -27.66 -10.66
CA PRO A 135 -14.46 -28.13 -9.95
C PRO A 135 -14.84 -27.28 -8.71
N TYR A 136 -14.38 -26.04 -8.57
CA TYR A 136 -14.57 -25.29 -7.32
C TYR A 136 -16.05 -24.95 -7.05
N GLN A 137 -16.46 -25.12 -5.78
CA GLN A 137 -17.79 -24.72 -5.32
C GLN A 137 -17.84 -23.24 -4.97
N TRP A 138 -16.76 -22.71 -4.40
CA TRP A 138 -16.60 -21.31 -4.05
C TRP A 138 -15.51 -20.72 -4.91
N GLN A 139 -15.82 -19.69 -5.68
CA GLN A 139 -14.85 -19.06 -6.55
C GLN A 139 -15.02 -17.55 -6.58
N LEU A 140 -13.94 -16.81 -6.35
CA LEU A 140 -13.96 -15.36 -6.42
C LEU A 140 -14.17 -14.90 -7.86
N LYS A 141 -15.05 -13.92 -8.05
CA LYS A 141 -15.34 -13.27 -9.35
C LYS A 141 -14.46 -12.04 -9.60
N GLN A 142 -13.87 -11.50 -8.55
CA GLN A 142 -13.06 -10.30 -8.57
C GLN A 142 -11.80 -10.53 -7.74
N ALA A 143 -10.75 -9.77 -8.03
CA ALA A 143 -9.57 -9.76 -7.17
C ALA A 143 -9.91 -9.12 -5.81
N VAL A 144 -9.52 -9.81 -4.76
CA VAL A 144 -9.73 -9.40 -3.38
C VAL A 144 -8.39 -9.44 -2.66
N TRP A 145 -8.15 -8.46 -1.79
CA TRP A 145 -6.99 -8.41 -0.92
C TRP A 145 -7.45 -8.42 0.53
N VAL A 146 -6.89 -9.32 1.33
CA VAL A 146 -7.06 -9.29 2.79
C VAL A 146 -5.86 -8.60 3.42
N LEU A 147 -6.11 -7.63 4.28
CA LEU A 147 -5.07 -6.85 4.92
C LEU A 147 -5.29 -6.84 6.42
N VAL A 148 -4.18 -6.87 7.15
CA VAL A 148 -4.16 -6.88 8.61
C VAL A 148 -3.35 -5.70 9.10
N TYR A 149 -3.95 -4.92 9.99
CA TYR A 149 -3.32 -3.73 10.57
C TYR A 149 -3.45 -3.75 12.09
N GLN A 150 -2.47 -3.18 12.79
CA GLN A 150 -2.56 -2.92 14.23
C GLN A 150 -3.34 -1.64 14.54
N TYR A 151 -3.31 -0.70 13.60
CA TYR A 151 -4.04 0.56 13.66
C TYR A 151 -5.15 0.57 12.60
N PRO A 152 -6.32 1.18 12.88
CA PRO A 152 -7.40 1.27 11.90
C PRO A 152 -7.14 2.38 10.88
N VAL A 153 -5.96 2.35 10.23
CA VAL A 153 -5.50 3.36 9.26
C VAL A 153 -6.48 3.53 8.10
N TYR A 154 -7.22 2.46 7.79
CA TYR A 154 -8.27 2.41 6.79
C TYR A 154 -9.57 3.16 7.14
N GLU A 155 -9.71 3.61 8.39
CA GLU A 155 -10.83 4.47 8.82
C GLU A 155 -10.41 5.94 8.92
N TRP A 156 -9.10 6.22 8.79
CA TRP A 156 -8.58 7.57 9.00
C TRP A 156 -8.88 8.46 7.81
N THR A 157 -9.12 9.73 8.10
CA THR A 157 -9.43 10.76 7.11
C THR A 157 -8.64 12.01 7.41
N LEU A 158 -8.74 13.03 6.54
CA LEU A 158 -8.16 14.35 6.79
C LEU A 158 -8.66 15.04 8.08
N ASN A 159 -9.76 14.55 8.66
CA ASN A 159 -10.33 15.05 9.90
C ASN A 159 -9.83 14.31 11.14
N THR A 160 -9.15 13.17 10.98
CA THR A 160 -8.58 12.40 12.10
C THR A 160 -7.58 13.26 12.86
N GLN A 161 -7.73 13.36 14.17
CA GLN A 161 -6.78 14.08 15.01
C GLN A 161 -5.73 13.12 15.57
N PRO A 162 -4.47 13.57 15.74
CA PRO A 162 -3.42 12.74 16.33
C PRO A 162 -3.78 12.16 17.71
N ASN A 163 -4.61 12.85 18.49
CA ASN A 163 -5.05 12.39 19.81
C ASN A 163 -6.07 11.25 19.77
N ASP A 164 -6.72 11.03 18.62
CA ASP A 164 -7.72 9.97 18.44
C ASP A 164 -7.08 8.65 18.00
N ILE A 165 -5.77 8.65 17.70
CA ILE A 165 -5.04 7.48 17.24
C ILE A 165 -4.86 6.49 18.39
N GLN A 166 -5.43 5.30 18.21
CA GLN A 166 -5.36 4.22 19.18
C GLN A 166 -5.12 2.88 18.48
N LEU A 167 -4.50 1.95 19.22
CA LEU A 167 -4.29 0.59 18.77
C LEU A 167 -5.64 -0.13 18.74
N ALA A 168 -6.07 -0.52 17.55
CA ALA A 168 -7.31 -1.26 17.33
C ALA A 168 -7.09 -2.22 16.15
N PRO A 169 -6.44 -3.38 16.39
CA PRO A 169 -6.09 -4.31 15.34
C PRO A 169 -7.33 -4.79 14.61
N GLY A 170 -7.22 -4.93 13.30
CA GLY A 170 -8.34 -5.37 12.49
C GLY A 170 -7.90 -5.98 11.17
N VAL A 171 -8.78 -6.82 10.66
CA VAL A 171 -8.66 -7.42 9.34
C VAL A 171 -9.66 -6.73 8.43
N ILE A 172 -9.25 -6.39 7.23
CA ILE A 172 -10.11 -5.81 6.20
C ILE A 172 -10.01 -6.61 4.91
N MET A 173 -11.10 -6.56 4.15
CA MET A 173 -11.16 -6.94 2.76
C MET A 173 -11.17 -5.68 1.92
N VAL A 174 -10.34 -5.63 0.89
CA VAL A 174 -10.35 -4.56 -0.12
C VAL A 174 -10.54 -5.18 -1.49
N TRP A 175 -11.36 -4.55 -2.32
CA TRP A 175 -11.55 -4.96 -3.71
C TRP A 175 -11.90 -3.74 -4.56
N ARG A 176 -11.84 -3.92 -5.88
CA ARG A 176 -12.32 -2.92 -6.84
C ARG A 176 -13.62 -3.42 -7.47
N ASP A 177 -14.69 -2.65 -7.32
CA ASP A 177 -16.00 -3.03 -7.85
C ASP A 177 -16.10 -2.82 -9.37
N GLU A 178 -17.25 -3.18 -9.96
CA GLU A 178 -17.47 -3.14 -11.41
C GLU A 178 -17.46 -1.72 -12.01
N ILE A 179 -17.51 -0.67 -11.18
CA ILE A 179 -17.43 0.73 -11.60
C ILE A 179 -16.07 1.36 -11.26
N ASP A 180 -15.05 0.51 -11.07
CA ASP A 180 -13.67 0.86 -10.71
C ASP A 180 -13.54 1.64 -9.40
N GLN A 181 -14.47 1.47 -8.45
CA GLN A 181 -14.36 2.06 -7.12
C GLN A 181 -13.74 1.07 -6.13
N ILE A 182 -12.78 1.56 -5.36
CA ILE A 182 -12.19 0.83 -4.25
C ILE A 182 -13.24 0.71 -3.14
N ARG A 183 -13.47 -0.51 -2.71
CA ARG A 183 -14.39 -0.87 -1.63
C ARG A 183 -13.61 -1.55 -0.52
N LEU A 184 -14.13 -1.38 0.69
CA LEU A 184 -13.54 -1.94 1.90
C LEU A 184 -14.65 -2.47 2.81
N GLU A 185 -14.38 -3.61 3.46
CA GLU A 185 -15.22 -4.15 4.53
C GLU A 185 -14.33 -4.71 5.65
N ARG A 186 -14.70 -4.48 6.91
CA ARG A 186 -14.02 -5.11 8.05
C ARG A 186 -14.42 -6.58 8.16
N LEU A 187 -13.44 -7.44 8.44
CA LEU A 187 -13.62 -8.87 8.57
C LEU A 187 -13.37 -9.36 10.00
N SER A 188 -13.97 -10.49 10.34
CA SER A 188 -13.47 -11.30 11.44
C SER A 188 -12.14 -11.95 11.03
N PRO A 189 -11.23 -12.24 11.98
CA PRO A 189 -9.97 -12.93 11.66
C PRO A 189 -10.18 -14.28 10.95
N LEU A 190 -11.25 -15.01 11.31
CA LEU A 190 -11.62 -16.25 10.65
C LEU A 190 -11.93 -16.02 9.16
N PHE A 191 -12.78 -15.04 8.84
CA PHE A 191 -13.13 -14.75 7.46
C PHE A 191 -11.92 -14.27 6.65
N GLY A 192 -11.02 -13.50 7.26
CA GLY A 192 -9.75 -13.13 6.64
C GLY A 192 -8.96 -14.35 6.16
N LEU A 193 -8.80 -15.37 7.03
CA LEU A 193 -8.08 -16.59 6.69
C LEU A 193 -8.79 -17.41 5.60
N LEU A 194 -10.12 -17.52 5.66
CA LEU A 194 -10.89 -18.26 4.66
C LEU A 194 -10.83 -17.58 3.28
N ILE A 195 -10.89 -16.24 3.24
CA ILE A 195 -10.81 -15.46 2.00
C ILE A 195 -9.40 -15.53 1.43
N GLU A 196 -8.35 -15.42 2.27
CA GLU A 196 -6.96 -15.62 1.82
C GLU A 196 -6.78 -17.00 1.17
N HIS A 197 -7.35 -18.05 1.76
CA HIS A 197 -7.32 -19.38 1.15
C HIS A 197 -7.96 -19.40 -0.26
N LEU A 198 -9.10 -18.73 -0.43
CA LEU A 198 -9.76 -18.61 -1.75
C LEU A 198 -8.92 -17.79 -2.74
N VAL A 199 -8.25 -16.74 -2.29
CA VAL A 199 -7.37 -15.90 -3.12
C VAL A 199 -6.15 -16.70 -3.60
N GLU A 200 -5.50 -17.44 -2.70
CA GLU A 200 -4.30 -18.23 -3.02
C GLU A 200 -4.59 -19.37 -4.01
N HIS A 201 -5.75 -20.03 -3.88
CA HIS A 201 -6.08 -21.23 -4.66
C HIS A 201 -7.03 -20.96 -5.83
N GLY A 202 -7.52 -19.72 -5.97
CA GLY A 202 -8.50 -19.31 -6.99
C GLY A 202 -9.93 -19.81 -6.74
N GLY A 203 -10.12 -20.64 -5.72
CA GLY A 203 -11.41 -21.22 -5.31
C GLY A 203 -11.22 -22.38 -4.32
N ALA A 204 -12.32 -22.87 -3.76
CA ALA A 204 -12.32 -24.01 -2.84
C ALA A 204 -13.60 -24.85 -2.94
N MET A 205 -13.51 -26.09 -2.46
CA MET A 205 -14.70 -26.88 -2.12
C MET A 205 -15.26 -26.43 -0.77
N GLN A 206 -16.56 -26.61 -0.54
CA GLN A 206 -17.15 -26.29 0.76
C GLN A 206 -16.53 -27.13 1.89
N ASP A 207 -16.26 -28.41 1.65
CA ASP A 207 -15.61 -29.30 2.62
C ASP A 207 -14.22 -28.81 3.02
N THR A 208 -13.46 -28.23 2.08
CA THR A 208 -12.13 -27.65 2.38
C THR A 208 -12.25 -26.44 3.31
N LEU A 209 -13.24 -25.58 3.10
CA LEU A 209 -13.49 -24.44 3.98
C LEU A 209 -14.00 -24.90 5.34
N TYR A 210 -14.83 -25.95 5.39
CA TYR A 210 -15.31 -26.58 6.62
C TYR A 210 -14.13 -27.08 7.46
N ASP A 211 -13.26 -27.91 6.86
CA ASP A 211 -12.07 -28.46 7.50
C ASP A 211 -11.14 -27.35 8.02
N LEU A 212 -10.99 -26.27 7.26
CA LEU A 212 -10.20 -25.12 7.66
C LEU A 212 -10.80 -24.43 8.89
N ILE A 213 -12.12 -24.22 8.96
CA ILE A 213 -12.78 -23.65 10.14
C ILE A 213 -12.58 -24.55 11.36
N VAL A 214 -12.79 -25.86 11.22
CA VAL A 214 -12.59 -26.85 12.30
C VAL A 214 -11.15 -26.81 12.79
N SER A 215 -10.17 -26.70 11.89
CA SER A 215 -8.75 -26.61 12.27
C SER A 215 -8.41 -25.35 13.07
N ILE A 216 -9.12 -24.24 12.83
CA ILE A 216 -8.88 -22.93 13.48
C ILE A 216 -9.63 -22.83 14.82
N LEU A 217 -10.91 -23.22 14.85
CA LEU A 217 -11.76 -23.10 16.04
C LEU A 217 -11.66 -24.30 16.99
N GLY A 218 -11.06 -25.41 16.54
CA GLY A 218 -11.01 -26.66 17.27
C GLY A 218 -12.35 -27.40 17.26
N ASP A 219 -12.53 -28.29 18.24
CA ASP A 219 -13.74 -29.10 18.39
C ASP A 219 -14.93 -28.22 18.81
N GLN A 220 -15.71 -27.78 17.83
CA GLN A 220 -16.93 -26.99 17.99
C GLN A 220 -18.13 -27.77 17.43
N PRO A 221 -19.36 -27.47 17.87
CA PRO A 221 -20.55 -28.08 17.28
C PRO A 221 -20.64 -27.81 15.78
N ASP A 222 -21.01 -28.81 14.98
CA ASP A 222 -21.15 -28.70 13.52
C ASP A 222 -22.05 -27.51 13.12
N ASP A 223 -23.14 -27.27 13.86
CA ASP A 223 -24.04 -26.13 13.66
C ASP A 223 -23.30 -24.77 13.67
N LEU A 224 -22.25 -24.61 14.50
CA LEU A 224 -21.47 -23.37 14.56
C LEU A 224 -20.63 -23.19 13.29
N VAL A 225 -19.99 -24.26 12.81
CA VAL A 225 -19.16 -24.25 11.60
C VAL A 225 -20.02 -23.92 10.39
N ASP A 226 -21.17 -24.58 10.27
CA ASP A 226 -22.15 -24.32 9.21
C ASP A 226 -22.67 -22.88 9.24
N ASN A 227 -22.92 -22.34 10.44
CA ASN A 227 -23.29 -20.93 10.58
C ASN A 227 -22.18 -19.98 10.08
N GLN A 228 -20.91 -20.25 10.41
CA GLN A 228 -19.78 -19.45 9.92
C GLN A 228 -19.63 -19.51 8.40
N LEU A 229 -19.81 -20.68 7.78
CA LEU A 229 -19.81 -20.82 6.32
C LEU A 229 -20.96 -20.02 5.69
N ASN A 230 -22.17 -20.10 6.26
CA ASN A 230 -23.33 -19.37 5.76
C ASN A 230 -23.19 -17.85 5.93
N GLU A 231 -22.57 -17.39 7.01
CA GLU A 231 -22.25 -15.97 7.20
C GLU A 231 -21.22 -15.47 6.19
N LEU A 232 -20.12 -16.21 5.97
CA LEU A 232 -19.13 -15.89 4.95
C LEU A 232 -19.77 -15.86 3.55
N LYS A 233 -20.62 -16.85 3.24
CA LYS A 233 -21.38 -16.93 1.99
C LYS A 233 -22.22 -15.68 1.77
N SER A 234 -22.97 -15.30 2.79
CA SER A 234 -23.87 -14.14 2.75
C SER A 234 -23.08 -12.85 2.57
N LEU A 235 -21.93 -12.73 3.25
CA LEU A 235 -21.03 -11.58 3.12
C LEU A 235 -20.50 -11.42 1.70
N LEU A 236 -19.94 -12.48 1.12
CA LEU A 236 -19.36 -12.43 -0.23
C LEU A 236 -20.43 -12.22 -1.31
N LEU A 237 -21.62 -12.84 -1.16
CA LEU A 237 -22.74 -12.65 -2.08
C LEU A 237 -23.32 -11.23 -2.01
N LYS A 238 -23.37 -10.62 -0.81
CA LYS A 238 -23.83 -9.22 -0.63
C LYS A 238 -23.05 -8.24 -1.51
N PHE A 239 -21.76 -8.50 -1.73
CA PHE A 239 -20.87 -7.67 -2.53
C PHE A 239 -20.59 -8.24 -3.94
N ASP A 240 -21.31 -9.29 -4.33
CA ASP A 240 -21.12 -10.04 -5.59
C ASP A 240 -19.67 -10.52 -5.87
N LEU A 241 -18.96 -10.90 -4.81
CA LEU A 241 -17.55 -11.28 -4.89
C LEU A 241 -17.32 -12.75 -5.21
N VAL A 242 -18.35 -13.60 -5.05
CA VAL A 242 -18.21 -15.06 -5.16
C VAL A 242 -19.28 -15.66 -6.09
N SER A 243 -18.86 -16.64 -6.88
CA SER A 243 -19.71 -17.59 -7.58
C SER A 243 -19.82 -18.85 -6.75
N ILE A 244 -21.04 -19.33 -6.53
CA ILE A 244 -21.29 -20.55 -5.77
C ILE A 244 -22.00 -21.57 -6.64
N SER A 245 -21.33 -22.66 -6.96
CA SER A 245 -21.95 -23.77 -7.68
C SER A 245 -22.62 -24.72 -6.67
N ALA A 246 -23.81 -25.23 -7.02
CA ALA A 246 -24.50 -26.20 -6.19
C ALA A 246 -23.75 -27.53 -6.22
N SER A 247 -23.59 -28.18 -5.07
CA SER A 247 -23.13 -29.56 -5.00
C SER A 247 -24.05 -30.44 -5.85
N LYS A 248 -23.49 -31.15 -6.83
CA LYS A 248 -24.21 -32.15 -7.63
C LYS A 248 -24.36 -33.45 -6.87
#